data_AF-A0A7W1W0N4-F1
#
_entry.id   AF-A0A7W1W0N4-F1
#
_cell.length_a   1.000
_cell.length_b   1.000
_cell.length_c   1.000
_cell.angle_alpha   90.00
_cell.angle_beta   90.00
_cell.angle_gamma   90.00
#
_symmetry.space_group_name_H-M   'P 1'
#
loop_
_entity.id
_entity.type
_entity.pdbx_description
1 polymer ?
#
loop_
_entity_poly.entity_id
_entity_poly.type
_entity_poly.pdbx_seq_one_letter_code
_entity_poly.pdbx_strand_id
1 'polypeptide(L)'
;MIYVVMAYLWAAILLYLLMGGADFGAGIIELFTSGNNKSKTRKTMYQAIGPIWEANHMWLIITIVILFVGFPVIYTTMSVHLHIPLAVMLLGII
;
A
#
# COMPACT_ATOMS: atom_id res chain seq x y z
N MET A 1 25.39 0.85 10.64
CA MET A 1 24.71 1.19 9.37
C MET A 1 23.49 0.30 9.11
N ILE A 2 23.59 -1.03 9.22
CA ILE A 2 22.44 -1.93 8.97
C ILE A 2 21.21 -1.66 9.86
N TYR A 3 21.41 -1.29 11.13
CA TYR A 3 20.31 -0.93 12.04
C TYR A 3 19.51 0.29 11.57
N VAL A 4 20.16 1.26 10.92
CA VAL A 4 19.49 2.44 10.38
C VAL A 4 18.60 2.05 9.19
N VAL A 5 19.11 1.17 8.32
CA VAL A 5 18.34 0.64 7.18
C VAL A 5 17.14 -0.16 7.66
N MET A 6 17.32 -1.01 8.67
CA MET A 6 16.22 -1.77 9.29
C MET A 6 15.19 -0.84 9.94
N ALA A 7 15.62 0.20 10.67
CA ALA A 7 14.71 1.14 11.29
C ALA A 7 13.85 1.87 10.23
N TYR A 8 14.45 2.28 9.11
CA TYR A 8 13.72 2.93 8.03
C TYR A 8 12.77 1.96 7.30
N LEU A 9 13.18 0.70 7.10
CA LEU A 9 12.31 -0.36 6.56
C LEU A 9 11.07 -0.58 7.44
N TRP A 10 11.28 -0.73 8.76
CA TRP A 10 10.20 -0.90 9.72
C TRP A 10 9.28 0.33 9.78
N ALA A 11 9.85 1.53 9.77
CA ALA A 11 9.07 2.77 9.72
C ALA A 11 8.22 2.87 8.45
N ALA A 12 8.79 2.56 7.28
CA ALA A 12 8.05 2.57 6.02
C ALA A 12 6.89 1.56 6.02
N ILE A 13 7.13 0.33 6.49
CA ILE A 13 6.08 -0.70 6.61
C ILE A 13 4.99 -0.24 7.60
N LEU A 14 5.38 0.30 8.76
CA LEU A 14 4.44 0.77 9.79
C LEU A 14 3.58 1.93 9.28
N LEU A 15 4.18 2.91 8.60
CA LEU A 15 3.44 4.03 8.01
C LEU A 15 2.51 3.57 6.90
N TYR A 16 2.93 2.62 6.07
CA TYR A 16 2.06 2.01 5.05
C TYR A 16 0.83 1.33 5.68
N LEU A 17 1.02 0.56 6.75
CA LEU A 17 -0.06 -0.12 7.46
C LEU A 17 -1.03 0.87 8.13
N LEU A 18 -0.50 1.90 8.78
CA LEU A 18 -1.31 2.91 9.48
C LEU A 18 -2.12 3.77 8.50
N MET A 19 -1.51 4.22 7.40
CA MET A 19 -2.16 5.08 6.41
C MET A 19 -3.07 4.28 5.48
N GLY A 20 -2.74 3.02 5.19
CA GLY A 20 -3.56 2.14 4.35
C GLY A 20 -4.95 1.83 4.89
N GLY A 21 -5.20 2.00 6.19
CA GLY A 21 -6.53 1.88 6.77
C GLY A 21 -7.55 2.84 6.14
N ALA A 22 -7.11 4.05 5.77
CA ALA A 22 -7.95 5.02 5.07
C ALA A 22 -8.26 4.56 3.63
N ASP A 23 -7.25 4.06 2.91
CA ASP A 23 -7.38 3.62 1.52
C ASP A 23 -8.34 2.43 1.38
N PHE A 24 -8.09 1.36 2.15
CA PHE A 24 -8.93 0.17 2.11
C PHE A 24 -10.31 0.42 2.73
N GLY A 25 -10.38 1.27 3.76
CA GLY A 25 -11.63 1.68 4.38
C GLY A 25 -12.56 2.39 3.38
N ALA A 26 -12.01 3.27 2.56
CA ALA A 26 -12.75 3.94 1.47
C ALA A 26 -13.38 2.94 0.51
N GLY A 27 -12.58 1.97 0.05
CA GLY A 27 -13.02 0.94 -0.88
C GLY A 27 -14.13 0.07 -0.30
N ILE A 28 -14.04 -0.29 0.98
CA ILE A 28 -15.09 -1.02 1.69
C ILE A 28 -16.38 -0.20 1.76
N ILE A 29 -16.30 1.07 2.17
CA ILE A 29 -17.48 1.94 2.25
C ILE A 29 -18.12 2.12 0.87
N GLU A 30 -17.33 2.26 -0.20
CA GLU A 30 -17.83 2.35 -1.57
C GLU A 30 -18.59 1.09 -1.99
N LEU A 31 -18.10 -0.09 -1.58
CA LEU A 31 -18.71 -1.38 -1.90
C LEU A 31 -20.07 -1.57 -1.21
N PHE A 32 -20.20 -1.09 0.03
CA PHE A 32 -21.43 -1.19 0.83
C PHE A 32 -22.40 -0.01 0.67
N THR A 33 -22.04 1.01 -0.11
CA THR A 33 -22.91 2.18 -0.33
C THR A 33 -24.02 1.86 -1.34
N SER A 34 -25.27 2.16 -0.95
CA SER A 34 -26.46 1.99 -1.79
C SER A 34 -26.40 2.80 -3.10
N GLY A 35 -26.94 2.25 -4.19
CA GLY A 35 -26.79 2.74 -5.57
C GLY A 35 -27.12 4.22 -5.77
N ASN A 36 -28.15 4.75 -5.09
CA ASN A 36 -28.56 6.16 -5.21
C ASN A 36 -27.52 7.15 -4.66
N ASN A 37 -26.71 6.73 -3.68
CA ASN A 37 -25.69 7.57 -3.05
C ASN A 37 -24.26 7.23 -3.52
N LYS A 38 -24.10 6.20 -4.35
CA LYS A 38 -22.78 5.67 -4.73
C LYS A 38 -21.93 6.71 -5.47
N SER A 39 -22.50 7.44 -6.43
CA SER A 39 -21.76 8.46 -7.20
C SER A 39 -21.25 9.62 -6.35
N LYS A 40 -22.10 10.11 -5.42
CA LYS A 40 -21.75 11.22 -4.51
C LYS A 40 -20.70 10.77 -3.49
N THR A 41 -20.90 9.61 -2.89
CA THR A 41 -19.97 9.05 -1.89
C THR A 41 -18.62 8.76 -2.52
N ARG A 42 -18.59 8.14 -3.71
CA ARG A 42 -17.38 7.91 -4.50
C ARG A 42 -16.61 9.20 -4.75
N LYS A 43 -17.27 10.25 -5.27
CA LYS A 43 -16.61 11.54 -5.56
C LYS A 43 -16.03 12.19 -4.31
N THR A 44 -16.77 12.20 -3.20
CA THR A 44 -16.28 12.77 -1.93
C THR A 44 -15.12 11.96 -1.36
N MET A 45 -15.19 10.62 -1.40
CA MET A 45 -14.11 9.77 -0.90
C MET A 45 -12.83 9.92 -1.72
N TYR A 46 -12.90 9.95 -3.06
CA TYR A 46 -11.71 10.20 -3.89
C TYR A 46 -11.05 11.55 -3.59
N GLN A 47 -11.84 12.61 -3.40
CA GLN A 47 -11.28 13.94 -3.09
C GLN A 47 -10.63 13.99 -1.71
N ALA A 48 -11.21 13.29 -0.72
CA ALA A 48 -10.68 13.27 0.64
C ALA A 48 -9.44 12.38 0.78
N ILE A 49 -9.40 11.25 0.06
CA ILE A 49 -8.42 10.17 0.30
C ILE A 49 -7.31 10.17 -0.75
N GLY A 50 -7.51 10.79 -1.92
CA GLY A 50 -6.48 10.88 -2.97
C GLY A 50 -5.07 11.24 -2.46
N PRO A 51 -4.90 12.33 -1.68
CA PRO A 51 -3.58 12.69 -1.14
C PRO A 51 -2.98 11.64 -0.19
N ILE A 52 -3.82 10.96 0.59
CA ILE A 52 -3.40 9.93 1.55
C ILE A 52 -2.97 8.68 0.79
N TRP A 53 -3.76 8.29 -0.22
CA TRP A 53 -3.49 7.16 -1.09
C TRP A 53 -2.16 7.33 -1.84
N GLU A 54 -1.92 8.51 -2.43
CA GLU A 54 -0.66 8.82 -3.11
C GLU A 54 0.55 8.72 -2.16
N ALA A 55 0.43 9.29 -0.95
CA ALA A 55 1.46 9.17 0.07
C ALA A 55 1.67 7.72 0.53
N ASN A 56 0.61 6.92 0.58
CA ASN A 56 0.68 5.53 0.99
C ASN A 56 1.49 4.68 -0.01
N HIS A 57 1.31 4.90 -1.32
CA HIS A 57 2.10 4.22 -2.36
C HIS A 57 3.60 4.50 -2.25
N MET A 58 3.97 5.71 -1.83
CA MET A 58 5.37 6.08 -1.62
C MET A 58 6.03 5.20 -0.55
N TRP A 59 5.36 4.94 0.58
CA TRP A 59 5.88 4.08 1.64
C TRP A 59 6.10 2.63 1.19
N LEU A 60 5.18 2.12 0.37
CA LEU A 60 5.30 0.80 -0.23
C LEU A 60 6.50 0.70 -1.17
N ILE A 61 6.67 1.68 -2.06
CA ILE A 61 7.79 1.73 -3.00
C ILE A 61 9.12 1.80 -2.24
N ILE A 62 9.20 2.63 -1.20
CA ILE A 62 10.38 2.73 -0.33
C ILE A 62 10.73 1.37 0.27
N THR A 63 9.73 0.66 0.81
CA THR A 63 9.91 -0.69 1.37
C THR A 63 10.49 -1.66 0.35
N ILE A 64 9.95 -1.66 -0.88
CA ILE A 64 10.41 -2.51 -1.98
C ILE A 64 11.85 -2.17 -2.36
N VAL A 65 12.20 -0.89 -2.49
CA VAL A 65 13.55 -0.45 -2.84
C VAL A 65 14.57 -0.83 -1.77
N ILE A 66 14.23 -0.67 -0.48
CA ILE A 66 15.11 -1.07 0.62
C ILE A 66 15.32 -2.59 0.62
N LEU A 67 14.28 -3.38 0.40
CA LEU A 67 14.41 -4.83 0.30
C LEU A 67 15.27 -5.23 -0.90
N PHE A 68 15.05 -4.61 -2.06
CA PHE A 68 15.80 -4.90 -3.28
C PHE A 68 17.30 -4.58 -3.16
N VAL A 69 17.64 -3.40 -2.64
CA VAL A 69 19.03 -2.92 -2.56
C VAL A 69 19.73 -3.39 -1.28
N GLY A 70 19.06 -3.30 -0.13
CA GLY A 70 19.63 -3.60 1.17
C GLY A 70 19.56 -5.06 1.58
N PHE A 71 18.58 -5.83 1.07
CA PHE A 71 18.36 -7.23 1.45
C PHE A 71 18.01 -8.12 0.23
N PRO A 72 18.87 -8.19 -0.80
CA PRO A 72 18.54 -8.80 -2.08
C PRO A 72 18.16 -10.28 -1.97
N VAL A 73 18.75 -11.04 -1.05
CA VAL A 73 18.40 -12.45 -0.82
C VAL A 73 16.97 -12.60 -0.28
N ILE A 74 16.55 -11.71 0.62
CA ILE A 74 15.19 -11.70 1.16
C ILE A 74 14.22 -11.32 0.04
N TYR A 75 14.54 -10.25 -0.70
CA TYR A 75 13.73 -9.79 -1.83
C TYR A 75 13.51 -10.90 -2.86
N THR A 76 14.58 -11.55 -3.34
CA THR A 76 14.47 -12.61 -4.35
C THR A 76 13.69 -13.82 -3.85
N THR A 77 13.94 -14.23 -2.60
CA THR A 77 13.22 -15.35 -1.99
C THR A 77 11.72 -15.05 -1.91
N MET A 78 11.34 -13.86 -1.43
CA MET A 78 9.95 -13.44 -1.36
C MET A 78 9.32 -13.32 -2.75
N SER A 79 10.00 -12.68 -3.71
CA SER A 79 9.49 -12.51 -5.07
C SER A 79 9.21 -13.84 -5.77
N VAL A 80 10.09 -14.84 -5.60
CA VAL A 80 9.92 -16.16 -6.22
C VAL A 80 8.79 -16.95 -5.56
N HIS A 81 8.79 -17.02 -4.23
CA HIS A 81 7.80 -17.84 -3.52
C HIS A 81 6.41 -17.20 -3.47
N LEU A 82 6.33 -15.87 -3.50
CA LEU A 82 5.09 -15.10 -3.41
C LEU A 82 4.72 -14.42 -4.73
N HIS A 83 5.23 -14.89 -5.88
CA HIS A 83 4.96 -14.26 -7.18
C HIS A 83 3.45 -14.14 -7.49
N ILE A 84 2.64 -15.14 -7.14
CA ILE A 84 1.18 -15.08 -7.33
C ILE A 84 0.54 -14.03 -6.41
N PRO A 85 0.70 -14.07 -5.07
CA PRO A 85 0.20 -13.00 -4.19
C PRO A 85 0.66 -11.60 -4.59
N LEU A 86 1.93 -11.43 -4.96
CA LEU A 86 2.48 -10.14 -5.38
C LEU A 86 1.84 -9.63 -6.67
N ALA A 87 1.58 -10.50 -7.64
CA ALA A 87 0.88 -10.13 -8.86
C ALA A 87 -0.58 -9.68 -8.59
N VAL A 88 -1.31 -10.41 -7.73
CA VAL A 88 -2.67 -10.03 -7.34
C VAL A 88 -2.68 -8.68 -6.60
N MET A 89 -1.73 -8.46 -5.69
CA MET A 89 -1.57 -7.18 -5.00
C MET A 89 -1.32 -6.05 -5.99
N LEU A 90 -0.45 -6.25 -7.00
CA LEU A 90 -0.15 -5.24 -8.02
C LEU A 90 -1.39 -4.89 -8.84
N LEU A 91 -2.22 -5.87 -9.20
CA LEU A 91 -3.49 -5.65 -9.89
C LEU A 91 -4.51 -4.89 -9.04
N GLY A 92 -4.47 -5.01 -7.72
CA GLY A 92 -5.32 -4.23 -6.82
C GLY A 92 -4.88 -2.78 -6.61
N ILE A 93 -3.63 -2.47 -6.95
CA ILE A 93 -3.03 -1.14 -6.81
C ILE A 93 -3.25 -0.28 -8.07
N ILE A 94 -3.26 -0.90 -9.26
CA ILE A 94 -3.43 -0.24 -10.56
C ILE A 94 -4.92 -0.05 -10.87
#